data_AF-A0A838JE06-F1
#
_entry.id   AF-A0A838JE06-F1
#
_cell.length_a   1.000
_cell.length_b   1.000
_cell.length_c   1.000
_cell.angle_alpha   90.00
_cell.angle_beta   90.00
_cell.angle_gamma   90.00
#
_symmetry.space_group_name_H-M   'P 1'
#
loop_
_entity.id
_entity.type
_entity.pdbx_description
1 polymer ?
#
loop_
_entity_poly.entity_id
_entity_poly.type
_entity_poly.pdbx_seq_one_letter_code
_entity_poly.pdbx_strand_id
1 'polypeptide(L)'
;MKKRVIIMLEFEIIIHGLYRPDQLIIHYDPTSHISILPQTETWMDTFWQEQLQQARLQNKRLFDAPLFRYIDAQSSTDQSLHLTLGDTSYKEYVTTRTPLFAQGRPRHELANPLAVCSVIETSDGYILLDRRQGVDVYAGRYHVIGGFFERSLDTSTPLSHASDPSSPTYPSLASYPSNPSNVSTRPDPFAAMRREIREETGIQSTDIREQYCLGVVYDLATPHAEMCFLTLLHIPLEEVQRRRPEDDEIKQLIPLHVTSESLRIFILQHHGNISATGEPNLLFYGAWKFGSPWLDEVMSVMTSH
;
A
#
# COMPACT_ATOMS: atom_id res chain seq x y z
N MET A 1 7.24 34.88 -19.42
CA MET A 1 6.17 34.45 -18.50
C MET A 1 6.27 32.95 -18.33
N LYS A 2 6.76 32.47 -17.17
CA LYS A 2 6.70 31.03 -16.85
C LYS A 2 5.22 30.69 -16.61
N LYS A 3 4.68 29.70 -17.34
CA LYS A 3 3.36 29.13 -17.03
C LYS A 3 3.40 28.72 -15.55
N ARG A 4 2.52 29.29 -14.72
CA ARG A 4 2.21 28.73 -13.40
C ARG A 4 1.65 27.35 -13.68
N VAL A 5 2.43 26.32 -13.40
CA VAL A 5 1.90 24.96 -13.26
C VAL A 5 1.12 25.02 -11.96
N ILE A 6 -0.20 25.00 -12.02
CA ILE A 6 -1.01 24.74 -10.83
C ILE A 6 -0.67 23.30 -10.48
N ILE A 7 0.11 23.08 -9.42
CA ILE A 7 0.44 21.73 -8.98
C ILE A 7 -0.83 21.17 -8.34
N MET A 8 -1.55 20.36 -9.11
CA MET A 8 -2.64 19.56 -8.61
C MET A 8 -2.02 18.37 -7.87
N LEU A 9 -2.49 18.08 -6.66
CA LEU A 9 -2.06 16.90 -5.91
C LEU A 9 -2.23 15.67 -6.79
N GLU A 10 -1.24 14.78 -6.78
CA GLU A 10 -1.31 13.52 -7.53
C GLU A 10 -2.13 12.45 -6.79
N PHE A 11 -2.77 12.82 -5.68
CA PHE A 11 -3.57 11.95 -4.84
C PHE A 11 -4.84 12.62 -4.33
N GLU A 12 -5.80 11.80 -3.94
CA GLU A 12 -6.98 12.19 -3.18
C GLU A 12 -6.96 11.53 -1.80
N ILE A 13 -7.28 12.30 -0.76
CA ILE A 13 -7.52 11.75 0.58
C ILE A 13 -8.98 11.28 0.62
N ILE A 14 -9.19 9.97 0.75
CA ILE A 14 -10.53 9.39 0.91
C ILE A 14 -10.95 9.50 2.37
N ILE A 15 -10.12 8.96 3.26
CA ILE A 15 -10.32 8.99 4.72
C ILE A 15 -8.98 9.24 5.40
N HIS A 16 -9.01 9.99 6.49
CA HIS A 16 -7.89 10.20 7.40
C HIS A 16 -8.37 10.03 8.85
N GLY A 17 -7.62 9.27 9.65
CA GLY A 17 -7.95 8.96 11.05
C GLY A 17 -6.84 8.16 11.73
N LEU A 18 -7.12 7.58 12.89
CA LEU A 18 -6.20 6.68 13.60
C LEU A 18 -6.95 5.43 14.00
N TYR A 19 -6.74 4.34 13.28
CA TYR A 19 -7.48 3.10 13.43
C TYR A 19 -6.57 1.97 13.89
N ARG A 20 -6.96 1.30 14.97
CA ARG A 20 -6.39 0.04 15.44
C ARG A 20 -6.97 -1.14 14.66
N PRO A 21 -6.35 -2.34 14.71
CA PRO A 21 -6.85 -3.52 14.02
C PRO A 21 -8.32 -3.87 14.32
N ASP A 22 -8.76 -3.69 15.56
CA ASP A 22 -10.14 -3.93 16.01
C ASP A 22 -11.13 -2.86 15.55
N GLN A 23 -10.64 -1.71 15.08
CA GLN A 23 -11.45 -0.64 14.50
C GLN A 23 -11.57 -0.75 12.97
N LEU A 24 -10.94 -1.74 12.34
CA LEU A 24 -11.05 -1.98 10.91
C LEU A 24 -12.08 -3.07 10.61
N ILE A 25 -13.18 -2.68 9.97
CA ILE A 25 -14.26 -3.57 9.56
C ILE A 25 -14.20 -3.77 8.05
N ILE A 26 -13.96 -4.99 7.60
CA ILE A 26 -13.86 -5.32 6.18
C ILE A 26 -15.10 -6.09 5.73
N HIS A 27 -15.81 -5.53 4.77
CA HIS A 27 -16.87 -6.18 4.01
C HIS A 27 -16.28 -6.66 2.69
N TYR A 28 -16.11 -7.98 2.56
CA TYR A 28 -15.49 -8.56 1.38
C TYR A 28 -16.50 -9.42 0.61
N ASP A 29 -16.68 -9.10 -0.67
CA ASP A 29 -17.50 -9.85 -1.61
C ASP A 29 -16.66 -10.23 -2.83
N PRO A 30 -16.22 -11.50 -2.96
CA PRO A 30 -15.43 -11.95 -4.11
C PRO A 30 -16.19 -11.89 -5.43
N THR A 31 -17.53 -11.75 -5.41
CA THR A 31 -18.31 -11.58 -6.64
C THR A 31 -18.30 -10.14 -7.15
N SER A 32 -17.83 -9.19 -6.35
CA SER A 32 -17.69 -7.79 -6.74
C SER A 32 -16.38 -7.55 -7.50
N HIS A 33 -16.43 -7.68 -8.83
CA HIS A 33 -15.31 -7.45 -9.74
C HIS A 33 -15.61 -6.28 -10.70
N ILE A 34 -14.60 -5.82 -11.44
CA ILE A 34 -14.79 -4.86 -12.53
C ILE A 34 -15.72 -5.46 -13.60
N SER A 35 -16.70 -4.68 -14.06
CA SER A 35 -17.56 -5.08 -15.17
C SER A 35 -16.85 -4.86 -16.51
N ILE A 36 -16.40 -5.94 -17.15
CA ILE A 36 -15.66 -5.89 -18.42
C ILE A 36 -16.53 -6.41 -19.57
N LEU A 37 -16.61 -5.64 -20.66
CA LEU A 37 -17.26 -6.10 -21.91
C LEU A 37 -16.35 -7.10 -22.66
N PRO A 38 -16.87 -8.09 -23.40
CA PRO A 38 -16.03 -9.10 -24.08
C PRO A 38 -14.97 -8.52 -25.02
N GLN A 39 -15.28 -7.40 -25.69
CA GLN A 39 -14.32 -6.70 -26.56
C GLN A 39 -13.17 -6.08 -25.76
N THR A 40 -13.49 -5.57 -24.57
CA THR A 40 -12.52 -5.00 -23.63
C THR A 40 -11.61 -6.09 -23.07
N GLU A 41 -12.17 -7.24 -22.70
CA GLU A 41 -11.40 -8.40 -22.23
C GLU A 41 -10.38 -8.86 -23.28
N THR A 42 -10.80 -8.97 -24.55
CA THR A 42 -9.91 -9.34 -25.66
C THR A 42 -8.75 -8.35 -25.84
N TRP A 43 -9.03 -7.05 -25.70
CA TRP A 43 -7.99 -6.01 -25.73
C TRP A 43 -7.04 -6.14 -24.53
N MET A 44 -7.57 -6.35 -23.33
CA MET A 44 -6.78 -6.53 -22.10
C MET A 44 -5.84 -7.73 -22.20
N ASP A 45 -6.32 -8.85 -22.75
CA ASP A 45 -5.53 -10.05 -23.01
C ASP A 45 -4.37 -9.78 -23.96
N THR A 46 -4.66 -9.10 -25.07
CA THR A 46 -3.65 -8.75 -26.07
C THR A 46 -2.58 -7.84 -25.48
N PHE A 47 -3.01 -6.78 -24.79
CA PHE A 47 -2.10 -5.84 -24.12
C PHE A 47 -1.23 -6.53 -23.06
N TRP A 48 -1.82 -7.44 -22.26
CA TRP A 48 -1.08 -8.21 -21.27
C TRP A 48 0.00 -9.10 -21.89
N GLN A 49 -0.28 -9.77 -23.02
CA GLN A 49 0.72 -10.56 -23.73
C GLN A 49 1.88 -9.69 -24.25
N GLU A 50 1.58 -8.48 -24.74
CA GLU A 50 2.61 -7.51 -25.12
C GLU A 50 3.49 -7.12 -23.92
N GLN A 51 2.88 -6.82 -22.76
CA GLN A 51 3.63 -6.51 -21.55
C GLN A 51 4.52 -7.68 -21.09
N LEU A 52 4.00 -8.92 -21.13
CA LEU A 52 4.78 -10.12 -20.83
C LEU A 52 5.97 -10.29 -21.78
N GLN A 53 5.78 -10.03 -23.08
CA GLN A 53 6.86 -10.08 -24.06
C GLN A 53 7.92 -9.01 -23.77
N GLN A 54 7.52 -7.77 -23.49
CA GLN A 54 8.44 -6.69 -23.15
C GLN A 54 9.23 -6.98 -21.86
N ALA A 55 8.56 -7.48 -20.81
CA ALA A 55 9.20 -7.86 -19.57
C ALA A 55 10.29 -8.94 -19.80
N ARG A 56 10.00 -9.97 -20.62
CA ARG A 56 10.98 -11.00 -21.01
C ARG A 56 12.19 -10.40 -21.74
N LEU A 57 11.97 -9.47 -22.67
CA LEU A 57 13.06 -8.80 -23.39
C LEU A 57 13.94 -7.96 -22.46
N GLN A 58 13.37 -7.42 -21.39
CA GLN A 58 14.07 -6.62 -20.38
C GLN A 58 14.61 -7.46 -19.20
N ASN A 59 14.45 -8.79 -19.23
CA ASN A 59 14.77 -9.69 -18.13
C ASN A 59 14.09 -9.30 -16.80
N LYS A 60 12.87 -8.75 -16.87
CA LYS A 60 12.01 -8.42 -15.73
C LYS A 60 11.01 -9.53 -15.47
N ARG A 61 10.70 -9.78 -14.21
CA ARG A 61 9.66 -10.73 -13.80
C ARG A 61 8.30 -10.03 -13.81
N LEU A 62 7.39 -10.50 -14.67
CA LEU A 62 6.01 -10.06 -14.75
C LEU A 62 5.10 -11.29 -14.74
N PHE A 63 4.14 -11.33 -13.82
CA PHE A 63 3.15 -12.40 -13.71
C PHE A 63 1.84 -11.82 -13.17
N ASP A 64 0.75 -12.55 -13.38
CA ASP A 64 -0.55 -12.16 -12.85
C ASP A 64 -0.70 -12.72 -11.42
N ALA A 65 -1.29 -11.92 -10.54
CA ALA A 65 -1.51 -12.26 -9.13
C ALA A 65 -2.91 -11.80 -8.70
N PRO A 66 -3.63 -12.57 -7.89
CA PRO A 66 -4.93 -12.16 -7.37
C PRO A 66 -4.77 -11.11 -6.27
N LEU A 67 -5.46 -9.98 -6.42
CA LEU A 67 -5.40 -8.82 -5.52
C LEU A 67 -6.78 -8.52 -4.95
N PHE A 68 -6.82 -7.85 -3.80
CA PHE A 68 -8.07 -7.27 -3.32
C PHE A 68 -8.40 -5.99 -4.07
N ARG A 69 -9.64 -5.88 -4.54
CA ARG A 69 -10.17 -4.69 -5.19
C ARG A 69 -10.74 -3.73 -4.16
N TYR A 70 -10.32 -2.47 -4.19
CA TYR A 70 -10.96 -1.39 -3.47
C TYR A 70 -12.29 -0.98 -4.13
N ILE A 71 -13.37 -0.96 -3.34
CA ILE A 71 -14.69 -0.49 -3.76
C ILE A 71 -15.03 0.83 -3.06
N ASP A 72 -14.98 0.84 -1.74
CA ASP A 72 -15.36 2.01 -0.93
C ASP A 72 -14.72 1.99 0.47
N ALA A 73 -14.64 3.16 1.09
CA ALA A 73 -14.22 3.35 2.47
C ALA A 73 -15.12 4.37 3.17
N GLN A 74 -15.56 4.05 4.38
CA GLN A 74 -16.41 4.93 5.19
C GLN A 74 -15.93 4.95 6.64
N SER A 75 -15.86 6.15 7.23
CA SER A 75 -15.67 6.29 8.67
C SER A 75 -17.03 6.28 9.37
N SER A 76 -17.12 5.55 10.47
CA SER A 76 -18.34 5.48 11.28
C SER A 76 -18.22 6.37 12.53
N THR A 77 -19.36 6.72 13.12
CA THR A 77 -19.43 7.55 14.34
C THR A 77 -18.78 6.90 15.55
N ASP A 78 -18.59 5.58 15.53
CA ASP A 78 -17.91 4.79 16.57
C ASP A 78 -16.39 4.73 16.38
N GLN A 79 -15.83 5.57 15.52
CA GLN A 79 -14.40 5.62 15.18
C GLN A 79 -13.88 4.35 14.51
N SER A 80 -14.75 3.55 13.89
CA SER A 80 -14.33 2.47 13.00
C SER A 80 -14.14 2.94 11.56
N LEU A 81 -13.29 2.22 10.83
CA LEU A 81 -13.11 2.32 9.39
C LEU A 81 -13.74 1.10 8.73
N HIS A 82 -14.75 1.32 7.90
CA HIS A 82 -15.38 0.30 7.07
C HIS A 82 -14.77 0.30 5.68
N LEU A 83 -14.21 -0.83 5.25
CA LEU A 83 -13.76 -1.04 3.88
C LEU A 83 -14.67 -2.02 3.16
N THR A 84 -15.05 -1.69 1.93
CA THR A 84 -15.72 -2.61 1.03
C THR A 84 -14.73 -3.06 -0.03
N LEU A 85 -14.51 -4.38 -0.10
CA LEU A 85 -13.53 -5.01 -0.98
C LEU A 85 -14.19 -6.04 -1.90
N GLY A 86 -13.57 -6.26 -3.06
CA GLY A 86 -13.90 -7.35 -3.96
C GLY A 86 -12.65 -7.98 -4.57
N ASP A 87 -12.80 -8.64 -5.73
CA ASP A 87 -11.70 -9.30 -6.43
C ASP A 87 -11.21 -8.51 -7.64
N THR A 88 -9.88 -8.50 -7.83
CA THR A 88 -9.21 -8.06 -9.06
C THR A 88 -7.89 -8.82 -9.23
N SER A 89 -7.11 -8.49 -10.26
CA SER A 89 -5.79 -9.06 -10.48
C SER A 89 -4.76 -8.02 -10.92
N TYR A 90 -3.48 -8.38 -10.80
CA TYR A 90 -2.40 -7.52 -11.26
C TYR A 90 -2.47 -7.26 -12.78
N LYS A 91 -2.91 -8.24 -13.57
CA LYS A 91 -3.18 -8.06 -15.00
C LYS A 91 -4.28 -7.03 -15.25
N GLU A 92 -5.40 -7.10 -14.53
CA GLU A 92 -6.47 -6.12 -14.65
C GLU A 92 -5.97 -4.72 -14.27
N TYR A 93 -5.16 -4.60 -13.22
CA TYR A 93 -4.53 -3.35 -12.86
C TYR A 93 -3.61 -2.81 -13.96
N VAL A 94 -2.68 -3.62 -14.46
CA VAL A 94 -1.72 -3.20 -15.49
C VAL A 94 -2.41 -2.71 -16.76
N THR A 95 -3.50 -3.36 -17.15
CA THR A 95 -4.26 -3.01 -18.36
C THR A 95 -5.15 -1.78 -18.14
N THR A 96 -5.88 -1.72 -17.02
CA THR A 96 -6.88 -0.67 -16.78
C THR A 96 -6.32 0.63 -16.22
N ARG A 97 -5.12 0.62 -15.63
CA ARG A 97 -4.44 1.85 -15.16
C ARG A 97 -3.83 2.70 -16.26
N THR A 98 -3.70 2.17 -17.48
CA THR A 98 -3.07 2.90 -18.59
C THR A 98 -3.88 4.15 -18.94
N PRO A 99 -3.25 5.26 -19.36
CA PRO A 99 -4.00 6.45 -19.78
C PRO A 99 -5.01 6.17 -20.89
N LEU A 100 -4.68 5.24 -21.82
CA LEU A 100 -5.58 4.82 -22.90
C LEU A 100 -6.90 4.24 -22.37
N PHE A 101 -6.86 3.56 -21.22
CA PHE A 101 -8.05 2.97 -20.61
C PHE A 101 -8.69 3.90 -19.58
N ALA A 102 -7.90 4.45 -18.65
CA ALA A 102 -8.39 5.16 -17.47
C ALA A 102 -8.92 6.57 -17.76
N GLN A 103 -8.44 7.23 -18.82
CA GLN A 103 -8.77 8.63 -19.07
C GLN A 103 -10.28 8.82 -19.28
N GLY A 104 -10.89 9.63 -18.40
CA GLY A 104 -12.33 9.94 -18.46
C GLY A 104 -13.24 8.85 -17.89
N ARG A 105 -12.69 7.73 -17.39
CA ARG A 105 -13.48 6.69 -16.71
C ARG A 105 -13.56 6.95 -15.21
N PRO A 106 -14.71 6.68 -14.58
CA PRO A 106 -14.82 6.72 -13.13
C PRO A 106 -14.07 5.54 -12.50
N ARG A 107 -13.66 5.70 -11.24
CA ARG A 107 -12.89 4.68 -10.49
C ARG A 107 -13.53 3.30 -10.53
N HIS A 108 -14.86 3.20 -10.38
CA HIS A 108 -15.54 1.90 -10.32
C HIS A 108 -15.46 1.09 -11.64
N GLU A 109 -15.06 1.72 -12.76
CA GLU A 109 -14.76 1.05 -14.03
C GLU A 109 -13.29 0.62 -14.16
N LEU A 110 -12.46 0.83 -13.14
CA LEU A 110 -11.06 0.40 -13.11
C LEU A 110 -10.87 -0.80 -12.18
N ALA A 111 -9.75 -1.51 -12.35
CA ALA A 111 -9.38 -2.65 -11.52
C ALA A 111 -9.29 -2.27 -10.03
N ASN A 112 -8.75 -1.08 -9.73
CA ASN A 112 -8.57 -0.54 -8.37
C ASN A 112 -8.04 -1.57 -7.37
N PRO A 113 -6.85 -2.16 -7.57
CA PRO A 113 -6.25 -2.94 -6.50
C PRO A 113 -6.06 -2.07 -5.26
N LEU A 114 -6.20 -2.66 -4.09
CA LEU A 114 -5.82 -2.02 -2.83
C LEU A 114 -4.34 -2.33 -2.55
N ALA A 115 -3.56 -1.29 -2.27
CA ALA A 115 -2.20 -1.40 -1.76
C ALA A 115 -2.13 -1.00 -0.28
N VAL A 116 -0.99 -1.26 0.36
CA VAL A 116 -0.66 -0.81 1.72
C VAL A 116 0.73 -0.20 1.74
N CYS A 117 0.92 0.90 2.48
CA CYS A 117 2.25 1.40 2.79
C CYS A 117 2.33 1.95 4.22
N SER A 118 3.53 1.99 4.78
CA SER A 118 3.78 2.42 6.16
C SER A 118 4.91 3.42 6.27
N VAL A 119 4.67 4.50 7.02
CA VAL A 119 5.77 5.18 7.71
C VAL A 119 6.22 4.26 8.84
N ILE A 120 7.50 3.92 8.88
CA ILE A 120 8.10 3.11 9.96
C ILE A 120 8.96 4.03 10.80
N GLU A 121 8.62 4.20 12.08
CA GLU A 121 9.37 5.01 13.02
C GLU A 121 10.18 4.14 14.00
N THR A 122 11.48 4.38 14.10
CA THR A 122 12.39 3.73 15.05
C THR A 122 12.23 4.29 16.46
N SER A 123 12.71 3.58 17.48
CA SER A 123 12.61 4.04 18.88
C SER A 123 13.40 5.32 19.17
N ASP A 124 14.37 5.66 18.32
CA ASP A 124 15.23 6.85 18.39
C ASP A 124 14.80 7.96 17.41
N GLY A 125 13.57 7.90 16.88
CA GLY A 125 12.94 9.03 16.18
C GLY A 125 13.32 9.19 14.71
N TYR A 126 13.79 8.13 14.06
CA TYR A 126 14.01 8.11 12.61
C TYR A 126 12.82 7.47 11.90
N ILE A 127 12.50 7.98 10.72
CA ILE A 127 11.65 7.25 9.76
C ILE A 127 12.50 6.65 8.65
N LEU A 128 12.00 5.55 8.09
CA LEU A 128 12.63 4.84 6.97
C LEU A 128 11.92 5.21 5.67
N LEU A 129 12.71 5.64 4.69
CA LEU A 129 12.24 5.97 3.34
C LEU A 129 12.97 5.11 2.32
N ASP A 130 12.33 4.83 1.20
CA ASP A 130 12.97 4.31 0.00
C ASP A 130 13.15 5.44 -1.04
N ARG A 131 14.14 5.28 -1.91
CA ARG A 131 14.19 5.97 -3.20
C ARG A 131 14.09 4.93 -4.29
N ARG A 132 12.88 4.83 -4.86
CA ARG A 132 12.45 3.76 -5.76
C ARG A 132 13.43 3.54 -6.90
N GLN A 133 13.98 2.32 -7.00
CA GLN A 133 14.91 1.91 -8.06
C GLN A 133 14.46 0.59 -8.67
N GLY A 134 14.63 0.42 -9.97
CA GLY A 134 14.30 -0.86 -10.65
C GLY A 134 12.81 -1.18 -10.81
N VAL A 135 11.92 -0.28 -10.35
CA VAL A 135 10.46 -0.42 -10.44
C VAL A 135 9.87 0.28 -11.67
N ASP A 136 8.69 -0.17 -12.12
CA ASP A 136 8.02 0.40 -13.30
C ASP A 136 7.27 1.72 -13.00
N VAL A 137 6.84 1.93 -11.75
CA VAL A 137 6.07 3.11 -11.34
C VAL A 137 6.87 3.94 -10.35
N TYR A 138 6.88 5.26 -10.57
CA TYR A 138 7.55 6.25 -9.71
C TYR A 138 9.05 6.02 -9.51
N ALA A 139 9.74 5.44 -10.50
CA ALA A 139 11.19 5.28 -10.45
C ALA A 139 11.89 6.62 -10.14
N GLY A 140 12.78 6.61 -9.15
CA GLY A 140 13.56 7.76 -8.69
C GLY A 140 12.89 8.64 -7.62
N ARG A 141 11.59 8.47 -7.38
CA ARG A 141 10.84 9.19 -6.34
C ARG A 141 11.07 8.58 -4.96
N TYR A 142 10.84 9.38 -3.93
CA TYR A 142 10.79 8.90 -2.56
C TYR A 142 9.49 8.14 -2.31
N HIS A 143 9.57 7.08 -1.52
CA HIS A 143 8.40 6.33 -1.06
C HIS A 143 8.62 5.87 0.38
N VAL A 144 7.54 5.43 1.01
CA VAL A 144 7.59 4.70 2.27
C VAL A 144 7.52 3.20 1.94
N ILE A 145 7.60 2.31 2.94
CA ILE A 145 7.65 0.85 2.73
C ILE A 145 6.24 0.35 2.39
N GLY A 146 6.06 -0.51 1.39
CA GLY A 146 4.71 -0.87 0.95
C GLY A 146 4.62 -1.71 -0.31
N GLY A 147 3.47 -2.32 -0.51
CA GLY A 147 3.19 -3.22 -1.62
C GLY A 147 1.70 -3.50 -1.80
N PHE A 148 1.37 -4.41 -2.70
CA PHE A 148 -0.02 -4.74 -2.98
C PHE A 148 -0.63 -5.63 -1.89
N PHE A 149 -1.93 -5.46 -1.63
CA PHE A 149 -2.67 -6.32 -0.73
C PHE A 149 -3.11 -7.59 -1.48
N GLU A 150 -2.37 -8.68 -1.26
CA GLU A 150 -2.45 -9.91 -2.04
C GLU A 150 -3.42 -10.93 -1.43
N ARG A 151 -4.37 -11.41 -2.23
CA ARG A 151 -5.40 -12.35 -1.76
C ARG A 151 -4.83 -13.70 -1.35
N SER A 152 -3.72 -14.11 -1.93
CA SER A 152 -3.08 -15.40 -1.64
C SER A 152 -2.24 -15.38 -0.36
N LEU A 153 -1.84 -14.20 0.12
CA LEU A 153 -0.86 -14.05 1.21
C LEU A 153 -1.48 -13.37 2.43
N ASP A 154 -2.39 -12.40 2.20
CA ASP A 154 -2.77 -11.43 3.22
C ASP A 154 -4.17 -11.70 3.77
N THR A 155 -4.36 -12.94 4.18
CA THR A 155 -5.63 -13.42 4.71
C THR A 155 -5.42 -14.04 6.07
N SER A 156 -6.31 -13.70 7.00
CA SER A 156 -6.32 -14.36 8.30
C SER A 156 -7.04 -15.69 8.19
N THR A 157 -6.40 -16.78 8.62
CA THR A 157 -7.11 -18.03 8.88
C THR A 157 -8.05 -17.79 10.05
N PRO A 158 -9.33 -18.21 9.99
CA PRO A 158 -10.16 -18.21 11.18
C PRO A 158 -9.44 -18.98 12.29
N LEU A 159 -9.36 -18.40 13.49
CA LEU A 159 -8.93 -19.14 14.67
C LEU A 159 -9.85 -20.36 14.78
N SER A 160 -9.35 -21.54 14.39
CA SER A 160 -10.00 -22.79 14.75
C SER A 160 -10.00 -22.84 16.28
N HIS A 161 -11.15 -23.16 16.85
CA HIS A 161 -11.32 -23.32 18.29
C HIS A 161 -10.11 -24.03 18.90
N ALA A 162 -9.52 -23.40 19.92
CA ALA A 162 -8.37 -23.89 20.68
C ALA A 162 -8.42 -25.42 20.84
N SER A 163 -7.52 -26.11 20.15
CA SER A 163 -7.22 -27.51 20.41
C SER A 163 -5.71 -27.63 20.64
N ASP A 164 -5.38 -27.79 21.92
CA ASP A 164 -4.16 -28.39 22.49
C ASP A 164 -2.78 -27.73 22.25
N PRO A 165 -2.07 -27.23 23.29
CA PRO A 165 -0.77 -26.56 23.15
C PRO A 165 0.44 -27.48 22.88
N SER A 166 0.26 -28.75 22.52
CA SER A 166 1.34 -29.75 22.56
C SER A 166 1.88 -30.24 21.21
N SER A 167 1.76 -29.49 20.10
CA SER A 167 2.35 -29.93 18.81
C SER A 167 2.99 -28.79 18.01
N PRO A 168 4.31 -28.83 17.73
CA PRO A 168 4.95 -27.93 16.80
C PRO A 168 4.95 -28.58 15.41
N THR A 169 4.02 -28.18 14.55
CA THR A 169 4.09 -28.50 13.12
C THR A 169 3.83 -27.26 12.29
N TYR A 170 4.90 -26.74 11.70
CA TYR A 170 4.82 -25.80 10.57
C TYR A 170 4.32 -26.54 9.32
N PRO A 171 3.52 -25.91 8.44
CA PRO A 171 3.13 -26.54 7.18
C PRO A 171 4.33 -26.71 6.25
N SER A 172 4.55 -27.93 5.78
CA SER A 172 5.47 -28.27 4.71
C SER A 172 4.94 -27.75 3.36
N LEU A 173 5.86 -27.29 2.50
CA LEU A 173 5.68 -26.75 1.14
C LEU A 173 5.09 -27.74 0.10
N ALA A 174 4.44 -28.82 0.53
CA ALA A 174 3.92 -29.86 -0.34
C ALA A 174 2.53 -30.33 0.13
N SER A 175 1.51 -29.49 -0.05
CA SER A 175 0.11 -29.93 -0.18
C SER A 175 -0.79 -28.74 -0.49
N TYR A 176 -0.90 -28.39 -1.77
CA TYR A 176 -2.05 -27.62 -2.24
C TYR A 176 -3.29 -28.52 -2.14
N PRO A 177 -4.32 -28.17 -1.36
CA PRO A 177 -5.57 -28.90 -1.40
C PRO A 177 -6.28 -28.61 -2.73
N SER A 178 -6.57 -29.67 -3.47
CA SER A 178 -7.26 -29.68 -4.76
C SER A 178 -8.78 -29.47 -4.64
N ASN A 179 -9.23 -28.52 -3.80
CA ASN A 179 -10.65 -28.15 -3.72
C ASN A 179 -10.85 -26.73 -3.15
N PRO A 180 -11.30 -25.72 -3.94
CA PRO A 180 -11.39 -24.32 -3.50
C PRO A 180 -12.72 -23.99 -2.81
N SER A 181 -13.35 -24.95 -2.12
CA SER A 181 -14.64 -24.74 -1.46
C SER A 181 -14.49 -24.35 0.01
N ASN A 182 -14.77 -23.07 0.31
CA ASN A 182 -15.32 -22.59 1.58
C ASN A 182 -14.41 -22.40 2.80
N VAL A 183 -13.16 -21.92 2.64
CA VAL A 183 -12.52 -21.15 3.71
C VAL A 183 -12.88 -19.68 3.47
N SER A 184 -13.63 -19.04 4.37
CA SER A 184 -13.93 -17.61 4.23
C SER A 184 -12.61 -16.84 4.25
N THR A 185 -12.17 -16.39 3.08
CA THR A 185 -11.01 -15.53 2.94
C THR A 185 -11.29 -14.25 3.71
N ARG A 186 -10.59 -14.02 4.82
CA ARG A 186 -10.76 -12.80 5.62
C ARG A 186 -9.55 -11.89 5.38
N PRO A 187 -9.71 -10.82 4.58
CA PRO A 187 -8.59 -9.93 4.28
C PRO A 187 -8.02 -9.33 5.57
N ASP A 188 -6.69 -9.30 5.70
CA ASP A 188 -5.98 -8.71 6.83
C ASP A 188 -4.87 -7.73 6.35
N PRO A 189 -5.18 -6.44 6.16
CA PRO A 189 -4.22 -5.47 5.65
C PRO A 189 -3.14 -5.10 6.68
N PHE A 190 -3.36 -5.34 7.98
CA PHE A 190 -2.31 -5.21 8.98
C PHE A 190 -1.28 -6.34 8.83
N ALA A 191 -1.73 -7.57 8.55
CA ALA A 191 -0.83 -8.67 8.20
C ALA A 191 -0.08 -8.40 6.91
N ALA A 192 -0.76 -7.87 5.88
CA ALA A 192 -0.12 -7.42 4.64
C ALA A 192 1.02 -6.45 4.93
N MET A 193 0.75 -5.40 5.71
CA MET A 193 1.76 -4.42 6.04
C MET A 193 2.94 -5.03 6.81
N ARG A 194 2.69 -5.97 7.74
CA ARG A 194 3.78 -6.68 8.43
C ARG A 194 4.59 -7.58 7.48
N ARG A 195 3.94 -8.18 6.48
CA ARG A 195 4.61 -8.98 5.45
C ARG A 195 5.54 -8.09 4.63
N GLU A 196 5.04 -7.00 4.06
CA GLU A 196 5.84 -6.05 3.26
C GLU A 196 7.03 -5.52 4.07
N ILE A 197 6.81 -5.10 5.33
CA ILE A 197 7.90 -4.65 6.20
C ILE A 197 8.97 -5.73 6.38
N ARG A 198 8.57 -6.99 6.60
CA ARG A 198 9.50 -8.10 6.78
C ARG A 198 10.29 -8.39 5.51
N GLU A 199 9.60 -8.44 4.37
CA GLU A 199 10.16 -8.78 3.07
C GLU A 199 11.18 -7.71 2.62
N GLU A 200 10.78 -6.44 2.69
CA GLU A 200 11.57 -5.33 2.16
C GLU A 200 12.65 -4.79 3.12
N THR A 201 12.57 -5.08 4.42
CA THR A 201 13.50 -4.51 5.41
C THR A 201 14.13 -5.53 6.36
N GLY A 202 13.57 -6.73 6.48
CA GLY A 202 13.97 -7.74 7.46
C GLY A 202 13.53 -7.44 8.91
N ILE A 203 12.80 -6.35 9.14
CA ILE A 203 12.20 -6.03 10.44
C ILE A 203 11.16 -7.10 10.77
N GLN A 204 11.24 -7.67 11.96
CA GLN A 204 10.38 -8.76 12.40
C GLN A 204 9.17 -8.22 13.17
N SER A 205 8.09 -9.02 13.21
CA SER A 205 6.91 -8.67 14.02
C SER A 205 7.24 -8.43 15.50
N THR A 206 8.26 -9.12 16.02
CA THR A 206 8.75 -8.94 17.39
C THR A 206 9.43 -7.60 17.63
N ASP A 207 9.81 -6.85 16.60
CA ASP A 207 10.42 -5.50 16.70
C ASP A 207 9.36 -4.38 16.73
N ILE A 208 8.14 -4.70 16.31
CA ILE A 208 7.02 -3.77 16.21
C ILE A 208 6.40 -3.58 17.59
N ARG A 209 6.37 -2.33 18.06
CA ARG A 209 5.66 -1.92 19.28
C ARG A 209 4.17 -1.77 19.01
N GLU A 210 3.83 -0.99 17.98
CA GLU A 210 2.45 -0.64 17.62
C GLU A 210 2.32 -0.47 16.11
N GLN A 211 1.13 -0.71 15.59
CA GLN A 211 0.79 -0.47 14.18
C GLN A 211 -0.63 0.10 14.10
N TYR A 212 -0.80 1.13 13.26
CA TYR A 212 -2.07 1.83 13.06
C TYR A 212 -2.33 2.04 11.57
N CYS A 213 -3.59 2.00 11.16
CA CYS A 213 -4.01 2.56 9.88
C CYS A 213 -4.33 4.05 10.08
N LEU A 214 -3.69 4.90 9.28
CA LEU A 214 -3.87 6.35 9.26
C LEU A 214 -4.96 6.80 8.29
N GLY A 215 -5.42 5.92 7.40
CA GLY A 215 -6.47 6.25 6.44
C GLY A 215 -6.30 5.55 5.10
N VAL A 216 -7.05 6.05 4.12
CA VAL A 216 -7.06 5.56 2.74
C VAL A 216 -6.89 6.75 1.80
N VAL A 217 -6.03 6.59 0.81
CA VAL A 217 -5.84 7.55 -0.27
C VAL A 217 -6.05 6.89 -1.62
N TYR A 218 -6.22 7.72 -2.64
CA TYR A 218 -6.30 7.27 -4.03
C TYR A 218 -5.21 7.95 -4.85
N ASP A 219 -4.43 7.16 -5.56
CA ASP A 219 -3.46 7.63 -6.54
C ASP A 219 -4.17 8.07 -7.82
N LEU A 220 -4.04 9.35 -8.19
CA LEU A 220 -4.67 9.90 -9.39
C LEU A 220 -3.81 9.71 -10.65
N ALA A 221 -2.49 9.54 -10.48
CA ALA A 221 -1.55 9.40 -11.58
C ALA A 221 -1.40 7.93 -12.01
N THR A 222 -1.42 7.00 -11.07
CA THR A 222 -1.48 5.56 -11.32
C THR A 222 -2.71 4.98 -10.61
N PRO A 223 -3.90 4.97 -11.25
CA PRO A 223 -5.18 4.74 -10.55
C PRO A 223 -5.24 3.47 -9.70
N HIS A 224 -5.18 3.63 -8.38
CA HIS A 224 -5.44 2.61 -7.37
C HIS A 224 -5.64 3.26 -5.98
N ALA A 225 -6.19 2.50 -5.04
CA ALA A 225 -6.33 2.95 -3.66
C ALA A 225 -5.19 2.38 -2.81
N GLU A 226 -4.80 3.09 -1.76
CA GLU A 226 -3.76 2.66 -0.86
C GLU A 226 -4.11 2.99 0.60
N MET A 227 -3.94 2.00 1.48
CA MET A 227 -4.06 2.20 2.93
C MET A 227 -2.73 2.72 3.48
N CYS A 228 -2.79 3.86 4.15
CA CYS A 228 -1.62 4.44 4.81
C CYS A 228 -1.53 3.92 6.25
N PHE A 229 -0.37 3.41 6.63
CA PHE A 229 -0.06 2.88 7.96
C PHE A 229 1.04 3.67 8.66
N LEU A 230 1.02 3.58 9.99
CA LEU A 230 2.12 3.92 10.87
C LEU A 230 2.56 2.65 11.61
N THR A 231 3.85 2.33 11.55
CA THR A 231 4.45 1.24 12.30
C THR A 231 5.51 1.82 13.24
N LEU A 232 5.31 1.66 14.55
CA LEU A 232 6.24 2.11 15.57
C LEU A 232 7.08 0.93 16.04
N LEU A 233 8.40 1.06 16.01
CA LEU A 233 9.33 0.06 16.50
C LEU A 233 9.75 0.34 17.93
N HIS A 234 10.15 -0.70 18.67
CA HIS A 234 10.86 -0.54 19.95
C HIS A 234 12.39 -0.63 19.81
N ILE A 235 12.89 -0.89 18.59
CA ILE A 235 14.32 -0.94 18.26
C ILE A 235 14.82 0.38 17.61
N PRO A 236 16.09 0.77 17.83
CA PRO A 236 16.68 1.96 17.23
C PRO A 236 17.12 1.72 15.79
N LEU A 237 17.43 2.80 15.06
CA LEU A 237 17.91 2.73 13.67
C LEU A 237 19.13 1.83 13.49
N GLU A 238 20.07 1.85 14.45
CA GLU A 238 21.27 1.01 14.38
C GLU A 238 20.93 -0.48 14.28
N GLU A 239 19.89 -0.94 14.99
CA GLU A 239 19.46 -2.33 14.94
C GLU A 239 18.69 -2.65 13.66
N VAL A 240 17.89 -1.70 13.16
CA VAL A 240 17.23 -1.81 11.84
C VAL A 240 18.26 -2.01 10.74
N GLN A 241 19.37 -1.27 10.75
CA GLN A 241 20.43 -1.38 9.75
C GLN A 241 21.15 -2.73 9.73
N ARG A 242 21.01 -3.55 10.79
CA ARG A 242 21.56 -4.91 10.85
C ARG A 242 20.60 -5.96 10.30
N ARG A 243 19.33 -5.60 10.05
CA ARG A 243 18.35 -6.49 9.45
C ARG A 243 18.68 -6.75 7.98
N ARG A 244 18.24 -7.90 7.50
CA ARG A 244 18.45 -8.35 6.13
C ARG A 244 17.09 -8.53 5.48
N PRO A 245 16.78 -7.79 4.40
CA PRO A 245 15.55 -8.01 3.66
C PRO A 245 15.52 -9.42 3.07
N GLU A 246 14.31 -9.95 2.88
CA GLU A 246 14.08 -11.23 2.21
C GLU A 246 14.10 -11.04 0.68
N ASP A 247 13.78 -9.84 0.21
CA ASP A 247 13.87 -9.42 -1.17
C ASP A 247 15.03 -8.44 -1.43
N ASP A 248 15.10 -7.96 -2.66
CA ASP A 248 16.06 -6.95 -3.12
C ASP A 248 15.33 -5.83 -3.88
N GLU A 249 14.06 -5.55 -3.53
CA GLU A 249 13.29 -4.44 -4.14
C GLU A 249 13.88 -3.10 -3.67
N ILE A 250 14.05 -2.94 -2.37
CA ILE A 250 14.63 -1.73 -1.77
C ILE A 250 16.15 -1.84 -1.77
N LYS A 251 16.79 -1.00 -2.59
CA LYS A 251 18.26 -0.93 -2.68
C LYS A 251 18.90 -0.24 -1.48
N GLN A 252 18.20 0.72 -0.89
CA GLN A 252 18.72 1.49 0.23
C GLN A 252 17.60 2.14 1.04
N LEU A 253 17.57 1.84 2.33
CA LEU A 253 16.78 2.61 3.30
C LEU A 253 17.47 3.95 3.60
N ILE A 254 16.73 5.03 3.40
CA ILE A 254 17.15 6.41 3.66
C ILE A 254 16.52 6.84 4.99
N PRO A 255 17.30 6.97 6.07
CA PRO A 255 16.77 7.41 7.34
C PRO A 255 16.57 8.93 7.35
N LEU A 256 15.46 9.38 7.91
CA LEU A 256 15.20 10.79 8.24
C LEU A 256 14.93 10.93 9.73
N HIS A 257 15.79 11.66 10.45
CA HIS A 257 15.51 12.03 11.84
C HIS A 257 14.35 13.03 11.88
N VAL A 258 13.27 12.66 12.57
CA VAL A 258 12.01 13.39 12.51
C VAL A 258 11.88 14.44 13.60
N THR A 259 11.69 15.66 13.15
CA THR A 259 11.20 16.82 13.89
C THR A 259 10.09 17.47 13.08
N SER A 260 9.29 18.35 13.68
CA SER A 260 8.25 19.10 12.98
C SER A 260 8.82 19.82 11.74
N GLU A 261 10.03 20.38 11.87
CA GLU A 261 10.67 21.13 10.79
C GLU A 261 11.34 20.22 9.76
N SER A 262 12.06 19.16 10.18
CA SER A 262 12.73 18.27 9.22
C SER A 262 11.74 17.52 8.33
N LEU A 263 10.60 17.07 8.86
CA LEU A 263 9.55 16.44 8.06
C LEU A 263 8.90 17.43 7.09
N ARG A 264 8.57 18.64 7.57
CA ARG A 264 8.01 19.73 6.76
C ARG A 264 8.95 20.11 5.61
N ILE A 265 10.22 20.33 5.91
CA ILE A 265 11.25 20.65 4.89
C ILE A 265 11.34 19.52 3.87
N PHE A 266 11.39 18.26 4.31
CA PHE A 266 11.49 17.12 3.42
C PHE A 266 10.31 17.06 2.44
N ILE A 267 9.07 17.14 2.94
CA ILE A 267 7.86 17.10 2.11
C ILE A 267 7.85 18.26 1.12
N LEU A 268 8.09 19.49 1.58
CA LEU A 268 8.04 20.67 0.71
C LEU A 268 9.15 20.69 -0.34
N GLN A 269 10.36 20.24 0.00
CA GLN A 269 11.48 20.17 -0.95
C GLN A 269 11.31 19.06 -2.00
N HIS A 270 10.57 18.01 -1.66
CA HIS A 270 10.37 16.85 -2.51
C HIS A 270 8.93 16.70 -3.02
N HIS A 271 8.07 17.70 -2.84
CA HIS A 271 6.70 17.70 -3.35
C HIS A 271 6.67 17.41 -4.87
N GLY A 272 5.82 16.47 -5.29
CA GLY A 272 5.77 15.97 -6.67
C GLY A 272 6.93 15.02 -7.05
N ASN A 273 7.89 14.82 -6.15
CA ASN A 273 8.96 13.81 -6.24
C ASN A 273 8.92 12.80 -5.08
N ILE A 274 7.85 12.81 -4.30
CA ILE A 274 7.40 11.69 -3.48
C ILE A 274 6.32 10.97 -4.30
N SER A 275 6.21 9.66 -4.19
CA SER A 275 5.10 8.89 -4.79
C SER A 275 3.75 9.47 -4.36
N ALA A 276 2.73 9.36 -5.20
CA ALA A 276 1.37 9.84 -4.91
C ALA A 276 0.78 9.27 -3.62
N THR A 277 1.23 8.11 -3.15
CA THR A 277 0.69 7.45 -1.95
C THR A 277 1.59 7.54 -0.72
N GLY A 278 2.91 7.62 -0.92
CA GLY A 278 3.87 7.92 0.15
C GLY A 278 3.78 9.35 0.68
N GLU A 279 3.47 10.34 -0.17
CA GLU A 279 3.33 11.74 0.24
C GLU A 279 2.18 11.96 1.25
N PRO A 280 0.95 11.49 1.00
CA PRO A 280 -0.12 11.59 1.99
C PRO A 280 0.17 10.76 3.25
N ASN A 281 0.89 9.63 3.16
CA ASN A 281 1.25 8.88 4.36
C ASN A 281 2.19 9.68 5.28
N LEU A 282 3.16 10.41 4.71
CA LEU A 282 4.02 11.33 5.48
C LEU A 282 3.21 12.51 6.08
N LEU A 283 2.22 13.02 5.34
CA LEU A 283 1.32 14.06 5.84
C LEU A 283 0.48 13.57 7.03
N PHE A 284 -0.11 12.37 6.93
CA PHE A 284 -0.89 11.78 8.02
C PHE A 284 -0.01 11.47 9.24
N TYR A 285 1.19 10.95 9.03
CA TYR A 285 2.16 10.74 10.11
C TYR A 285 2.51 12.05 10.82
N GLY A 286 2.76 13.13 10.07
CA GLY A 286 3.03 14.44 10.66
C GLY A 286 1.82 15.00 11.39
N ALA A 287 0.60 14.81 10.88
CA ALA A 287 -0.64 15.17 11.57
C ALA A 287 -0.82 14.43 12.90
N TRP A 288 -0.51 13.12 12.92
CA TRP A 288 -0.51 12.31 14.13
C TRP A 288 0.54 12.78 15.14
N LYS A 289 1.76 13.09 14.68
CA LYS A 289 2.91 13.40 15.55
C LYS A 289 2.91 14.84 16.06
N PHE A 290 2.47 15.79 15.24
CA PHE A 290 2.58 17.23 15.48
C PHE A 290 1.23 17.95 15.52
N GLY A 291 0.13 17.22 15.28
CA GLY A 291 -1.24 17.73 15.34
C GLY A 291 -1.76 18.25 14.00
N SER A 292 -3.09 18.36 13.90
CA SER A 292 -3.77 18.89 12.70
C SER A 292 -3.30 20.27 12.24
N PRO A 293 -2.95 21.24 13.12
CA PRO A 293 -2.43 22.53 12.66
C PRO A 293 -1.16 22.43 11.82
N TRP A 294 -0.30 21.43 12.09
CA TRP A 294 0.90 21.18 11.27
C TRP A 294 0.50 20.71 9.86
N LEU A 295 -0.49 19.82 9.76
CA LEU A 295 -1.01 19.34 8.47
C LEU A 295 -1.61 20.49 7.66
N ASP A 296 -2.45 21.30 8.29
CA ASP A 296 -3.11 22.45 7.64
C ASP A 296 -2.07 23.43 7.08
N GLU A 297 -1.02 23.71 7.84
CA GLU A 297 0.08 24.57 7.40
C GLU A 297 0.79 23.99 6.17
N VAL A 298 1.23 22.72 6.23
CA VAL A 298 1.97 22.08 5.15
C VAL A 298 1.12 21.99 3.88
N MET A 299 -0.14 21.56 4.00
CA MET A 299 -1.09 21.48 2.88
C MET A 299 -1.38 22.85 2.28
N SER A 300 -1.50 23.90 3.10
CA SER A 300 -1.68 25.27 2.61
C SER A 300 -0.48 25.72 1.77
N VAL A 301 0.75 25.38 2.16
CA VAL A 301 1.95 25.74 1.38
C VAL A 301 2.03 24.95 0.07
N MET A 302 1.75 23.64 0.11
CA MET A 302 1.77 22.77 -1.08
C MET A 302 0.77 23.23 -2.16
N THR A 303 -0.41 23.68 -1.76
CA THR A 303 -1.49 24.08 -2.69
C THR A 303 -1.42 25.56 -3.12
N SER A 304 -0.56 26.36 -2.49
CA SER A 304 -0.40 27.80 -2.80
C SER A 304 0.64 28.09 -3.88
N HIS A 305 1.37 27.08 -4.37
CA HIS A 305 2.46 27.21 -5.33
C HIS A 305 2.18 26.55 -6.68
#